data_AF-A0A812Y0N7-F1
#
_entry.id   AF-A0A812Y0N7-F1
#
_cell.length_a   1.000
_cell.length_b   1.000
_cell.length_c   1.000
_cell.angle_alpha   90.00
_cell.angle_beta   90.00
_cell.angle_gamma   90.00
#
_symmetry.space_group_name_H-M   'P 1'
#
loop_
_entity.id
_entity.type
_entity.pdbx_description
1 polymer ?
#
loop_
_entity_poly.entity_id
_entity_poly.type
_entity_poly.pdbx_seq_one_letter_code
_entity_poly.pdbx_strand_id
1 'polypeptide(L)'
;MGNTLLTTQKIACGHTDRTHLQRNLLCDRLSQPTAEMVDALLFLQDHTDELAQFGKTLLRSEPGIRSAAWAELIASCVCTLFEYSSRREGDEGQGVLAAFAGVLEQPQRFLQDLMSLRAQAIPKEKITQVQYLLQEVDFQASHDSDEVLDKVAVFVKAAMDCAKIYCEIRDFACVGQIDRHQAAKLLDGPESDQRRMINAMHTGRPDAPDGPGLHKEP
;
A
#
# COMPACT_ATOMS: atom_id res chain seq x y z
N MET A 1 -7.95 64.62 13.56
CA MET A 1 -8.37 63.48 12.72
C MET A 1 -7.16 62.59 12.49
N GLY A 2 -7.27 61.28 12.75
CA GLY A 2 -6.18 60.32 12.60
C GLY A 2 -6.43 59.13 13.51
N ASN A 3 -7.17 58.16 12.98
CA ASN A 3 -7.83 57.07 13.69
C ASN A 3 -6.87 56.06 14.35
N THR A 4 -7.31 55.61 15.52
CA THR A 4 -6.96 54.36 16.20
C THR A 4 -7.14 53.14 15.28
N LEU A 5 -6.14 52.26 15.22
CA LEU A 5 -6.33 50.85 14.87
C LEU A 5 -5.65 49.97 15.93
N LEU A 6 -6.40 49.74 17.01
CA LEU A 6 -6.35 48.50 17.77
C LEU A 6 -6.84 47.37 16.85
N THR A 7 -6.10 46.26 16.74
CA THR A 7 -6.54 44.94 17.24
C THR A 7 -5.61 43.82 16.76
N THR A 8 -4.87 43.26 17.71
CA THR A 8 -4.73 41.83 17.99
C THR A 8 -5.21 40.87 16.88
N GLN A 9 -4.25 40.27 16.15
CA GLN A 9 -4.44 38.97 15.53
C GLN A 9 -4.68 37.94 16.64
N LYS A 10 -5.95 37.72 16.96
CA LYS A 10 -6.39 36.53 17.67
C LYS A 10 -6.08 35.33 16.78
N ILE A 11 -5.13 34.51 17.19
CA ILE A 11 -5.06 33.11 16.77
C ILE A 11 -6.38 32.49 17.25
N ALA A 12 -7.33 32.34 16.34
CA ALA A 12 -8.56 31.61 16.59
C ALA A 12 -8.22 30.10 16.58
N CYS A 13 -7.70 29.60 17.70
CA CYS A 13 -7.84 28.20 18.07
C CYS A 13 -9.29 27.99 18.50
N GLY A 14 -10.12 27.46 17.61
CA GLY A 14 -11.51 27.14 17.93
C GLY A 14 -12.29 26.78 16.68
N HIS A 15 -12.50 25.47 16.49
CA HIS A 15 -13.31 24.88 15.41
C HIS A 15 -12.76 25.02 13.98
N THR A 16 -11.53 24.58 13.75
CA THR A 16 -11.19 24.13 12.40
C THR A 16 -12.02 22.88 12.14
N ASP A 17 -13.04 23.02 11.30
CA ASP A 17 -13.89 21.94 10.83
C ASP A 17 -13.00 20.74 10.46
N ARG A 18 -13.21 19.59 11.12
CA ARG A 18 -12.35 18.40 10.98
C ARG A 18 -12.20 18.00 9.51
N THR A 19 -13.22 18.27 8.71
CA THR A 19 -13.22 18.06 7.26
C THR A 19 -12.27 19.01 6.53
N HIS A 20 -12.19 20.29 6.93
CA HIS A 20 -11.24 21.25 6.39
C HIS A 20 -9.79 20.92 6.77
N LEU A 21 -9.54 20.45 8.00
CA LEU A 21 -8.21 19.96 8.41
C LEU A 21 -7.80 18.71 7.61
N GLN A 22 -8.70 17.74 7.47
CA GLN A 22 -8.44 16.51 6.71
C GLN A 22 -8.17 16.78 5.23
N ARG A 23 -8.76 17.83 4.66
CA ARG A 23 -8.49 18.30 3.28
C ARG A 23 -7.11 18.94 3.13
N ASN A 24 -6.70 19.78 4.07
CA ASN A 24 -5.40 20.47 3.98
C ASN A 24 -4.21 19.53 4.19
N LEU A 25 -4.41 18.38 4.84
CA LEU A 25 -3.38 17.41 5.19
C LEU A 25 -3.41 16.15 4.31
N LEU A 26 -4.07 16.17 3.14
CA LEU A 26 -4.20 14.98 2.28
C LEU A 26 -2.86 14.37 1.89
N CYS A 27 -1.89 15.20 1.53
CA CYS A 27 -0.54 14.73 1.20
C CYS A 27 0.16 14.15 2.43
N ASP A 28 0.01 14.81 3.58
CA ASP A 28 0.61 14.35 4.84
C ASP A 28 0.00 13.01 5.28
N ARG A 29 -1.28 12.77 5.00
CA ARG A 29 -1.97 11.50 5.25
C ARG A 29 -1.42 10.34 4.42
N LEU A 30 -0.68 10.58 3.34
CA LEU A 30 -0.03 9.51 2.57
C LEU A 30 1.20 8.93 3.29
N SER A 31 1.83 9.71 4.18
CA SER A 31 3.10 9.34 4.82
C SER A 31 3.00 8.04 5.63
N GLN A 32 2.02 7.94 6.53
CA GLN A 32 1.80 6.78 7.38
C GLN A 32 1.53 5.47 6.60
N PRO A 33 0.51 5.39 5.73
CA PRO A 33 0.28 4.17 4.95
C PRO A 33 1.44 3.87 3.99
N THR A 34 2.16 4.88 3.49
CA THR A 34 3.37 4.62 2.69
C THR A 34 4.47 3.97 3.53
N ALA A 35 4.70 4.46 4.75
CA ALA A 35 5.66 3.87 5.68
C ALA A 35 5.28 2.42 6.05
N GLU A 36 3.99 2.15 6.31
CA GLU A 36 3.50 0.79 6.58
C GLU A 36 3.72 -0.15 5.39
N MET A 37 3.49 0.31 4.15
CA MET A 37 3.83 -0.46 2.94
C MET A 37 5.32 -0.75 2.85
N VAL A 38 6.18 0.24 3.14
CA VAL A 38 7.64 0.06 3.11
C VAL A 38 8.11 -0.92 4.17
N ASP A 39 7.67 -0.77 5.42
CA ASP A 39 8.05 -1.64 6.52
C ASP A 39 7.62 -3.10 6.26
N ALA A 40 6.40 -3.30 5.77
CA ALA A 40 5.94 -4.62 5.37
C ALA A 40 6.76 -5.19 4.21
N LEU A 41 7.08 -4.38 3.21
CA LEU A 41 7.84 -4.83 2.04
C LEU A 41 9.28 -5.19 2.39
N LEU A 42 9.95 -4.39 3.24
CA LEU A 42 11.30 -4.68 3.73
C LEU A 42 11.32 -5.98 4.55
N PHE A 43 10.33 -6.17 5.44
CA PHE A 43 10.18 -7.42 6.17
C PHE A 43 10.06 -8.62 5.21
N LEU A 44 9.17 -8.53 4.22
CA LEU A 44 8.95 -9.62 3.28
C LEU A 44 10.17 -9.89 2.38
N GLN A 45 10.99 -8.88 2.09
CA GLN A 45 12.28 -9.04 1.41
C GLN A 45 13.30 -9.81 2.25
N ASP A 46 13.36 -9.51 3.55
CA ASP A 46 14.25 -10.20 4.49
C ASP A 46 13.80 -11.66 4.76
N HIS A 47 12.50 -11.96 4.58
CA HIS A 47 11.89 -13.27 4.85
C HIS A 47 11.40 -13.97 3.57
N THR A 48 12.12 -13.79 2.45
CA THR A 48 11.77 -14.37 1.14
C THR A 48 11.64 -15.90 1.15
N ASP A 49 12.51 -16.60 1.89
CA ASP A 49 12.46 -18.07 2.01
C ASP A 49 11.22 -18.54 2.76
N GLU A 50 10.83 -17.81 3.82
CA GLU A 50 9.61 -18.10 4.60
C GLU A 50 8.36 -17.86 3.75
N LEU A 51 8.35 -16.82 2.92
CA LEU A 51 7.25 -16.55 1.99
C LEU A 51 7.06 -17.68 0.98
N ALA A 52 8.16 -18.18 0.40
CA ALA A 52 8.13 -19.33 -0.51
C ALA A 52 7.71 -20.62 0.19
N GLN A 53 8.18 -20.82 1.43
CA GLN A 53 7.80 -21.99 2.22
C GLN A 53 6.31 -21.96 2.58
N PHE A 54 5.80 -20.79 2.97
CA PHE A 54 4.39 -20.57 3.26
C PHE A 54 3.52 -20.87 2.01
N GLY A 55 3.91 -20.40 0.82
CA GLY A 55 3.21 -20.74 -0.42
C GLY A 55 3.08 -22.25 -0.66
N LYS A 56 4.13 -23.03 -0.39
CA LYS A 56 4.14 -24.50 -0.56
C LYS A 56 3.27 -25.23 0.47
N THR A 57 3.11 -24.66 1.65
CA THR A 57 2.32 -25.27 2.74
C THR A 57 0.89 -24.80 2.78
N LEU A 58 0.57 -23.66 2.15
CA LEU A 58 -0.74 -23.01 2.19
C LEU A 58 -1.90 -23.94 1.80
N LEU A 59 -1.72 -24.76 0.76
CA LEU A 59 -2.74 -25.71 0.28
C LEU A 59 -2.80 -27.02 1.08
N ARG A 60 -1.89 -27.24 2.04
CA ARG A 60 -1.82 -28.46 2.85
C ARG A 60 -2.46 -28.30 4.23
N SER A 61 -2.81 -27.07 4.61
CA SER A 61 -3.48 -26.77 5.87
C SER A 61 -4.90 -27.33 5.89
N GLU A 62 -5.31 -27.97 7.00
CA GLU A 62 -6.64 -28.54 7.11
C GLU A 62 -7.73 -27.45 7.11
N PRO A 63 -8.82 -27.61 6.34
CA PRO A 63 -9.94 -26.68 6.35
C PRO A 63 -10.63 -26.68 7.72
N GLY A 64 -10.76 -25.50 8.33
CA GLY A 64 -11.41 -25.31 9.64
C GLY A 64 -10.53 -24.65 10.71
N ILE A 65 -9.24 -24.43 10.44
CA ILE A 65 -8.35 -23.63 11.29
C ILE A 65 -8.56 -22.15 10.97
N ARG A 66 -8.62 -21.27 11.99
CA ARG A 66 -8.78 -19.81 11.79
C ARG A 66 -7.73 -19.22 10.85
N SER A 67 -6.52 -19.78 10.81
CA SER A 67 -5.45 -19.39 9.88
C SER A 67 -5.79 -19.67 8.41
N ALA A 68 -6.61 -20.69 8.10
CA ALA A 68 -7.03 -20.98 6.74
C ALA A 68 -8.03 -19.94 6.21
N ALA A 69 -9.02 -19.55 7.02
CA ALA A 69 -9.96 -18.49 6.68
C ALA A 69 -9.25 -17.14 6.54
N TRP A 70 -8.27 -16.88 7.43
CA TRP A 70 -7.40 -15.71 7.36
C TRP A 70 -6.64 -15.66 6.03
N ALA A 71 -5.96 -16.74 5.68
CA ALA A 71 -5.20 -16.83 4.44
C ALA A 71 -6.10 -16.74 3.19
N GLU A 72 -7.31 -17.29 3.21
CA GLU A 72 -8.25 -17.20 2.10
C GLU A 72 -8.72 -15.78 1.83
N LEU A 73 -8.98 -15.03 2.90
CA LEU A 73 -9.37 -13.63 2.80
C LEU A 73 -8.22 -12.78 2.25
N ILE A 74 -7.00 -12.93 2.78
CA ILE A 74 -5.84 -12.20 2.28
C ILE A 74 -5.51 -12.60 0.84
N ALA A 75 -5.61 -13.88 0.49
CA ALA A 75 -5.49 -14.36 -0.88
C ALA A 75 -6.53 -13.67 -1.79
N SER A 76 -7.78 -13.53 -1.34
CA SER A 76 -8.84 -12.85 -2.08
C SER A 76 -8.53 -11.38 -2.33
N CYS A 77 -8.03 -10.68 -1.32
CA CYS A 77 -7.58 -9.30 -1.45
C CYS A 77 -6.44 -9.15 -2.47
N VAL A 78 -5.39 -9.98 -2.34
CA VAL A 78 -4.21 -9.94 -3.21
C VAL A 78 -4.59 -10.31 -4.65
N CYS A 79 -5.29 -11.42 -4.86
CA CYS A 79 -5.70 -11.87 -6.19
C CYS A 79 -6.62 -10.86 -6.88
N THR A 80 -7.52 -10.20 -6.13
CA THR A 80 -8.36 -9.11 -6.67
C THR A 80 -7.51 -7.91 -7.08
N LEU A 81 -6.56 -7.51 -6.23
CA LEU A 81 -5.72 -6.34 -6.45
C LEU A 81 -4.83 -6.50 -7.69
N PHE A 82 -4.12 -7.63 -7.78
CA PHE A 82 -3.14 -7.92 -8.81
C PHE A 82 -3.67 -8.74 -9.99
N GLU A 83 -4.96 -9.07 -9.99
CA GLU A 83 -5.62 -9.87 -11.04
C GLU A 83 -5.02 -11.27 -11.22
N TYR A 84 -4.44 -11.82 -10.15
CA TYR A 84 -3.97 -13.19 -10.16
C TYR A 84 -5.16 -14.13 -10.33
N SER A 85 -5.14 -14.84 -11.45
CA SER A 85 -6.18 -15.80 -11.81
C SER A 85 -5.60 -17.20 -11.76
N SER A 86 -6.39 -18.14 -11.24
CA SER A 86 -6.16 -19.58 -11.42
C SER A 86 -6.40 -19.93 -12.89
N ARG A 87 -5.45 -19.61 -13.77
CA ARG A 87 -5.47 -20.04 -15.17
C ARG A 87 -4.57 -21.26 -15.31
N ARG A 88 -5.06 -22.41 -14.84
CA ARG A 88 -4.82 -23.66 -15.55
C ARG A 88 -6.12 -24.02 -16.26
N GLU A 89 -6.11 -23.84 -17.58
CA GLU A 89 -7.19 -24.32 -18.45
C GLU A 89 -7.38 -25.82 -18.18
N GLY A 90 -8.54 -26.20 -17.66
CA GLY A 90 -8.91 -27.58 -17.36
C GLY A 90 -9.05 -27.95 -15.89
N ASP A 91 -8.74 -27.05 -14.95
CA ASP A 91 -8.92 -27.31 -13.51
C ASP A 91 -10.10 -26.50 -12.96
N GLU A 92 -11.31 -27.05 -13.13
CA GLU A 92 -12.51 -26.53 -12.49
C GLU A 92 -12.37 -26.69 -10.97
N GLY A 93 -11.85 -25.66 -10.29
CA GLY A 93 -11.97 -25.54 -8.83
C GLY A 93 -10.71 -25.26 -8.03
N GLN A 94 -9.54 -25.04 -8.63
CA GLN A 94 -8.40 -24.55 -7.84
C GLN A 94 -8.59 -23.06 -7.53
N GLY A 95 -9.19 -22.81 -6.36
CA GLY A 95 -9.67 -21.52 -5.88
C GLY A 95 -8.59 -20.45 -5.67
N VAL A 96 -9.03 -19.29 -5.21
CA VAL A 96 -8.22 -18.09 -4.94
C VAL A 96 -6.93 -18.39 -4.17
N LEU A 97 -6.99 -19.31 -3.21
CA LEU A 97 -5.85 -19.79 -2.43
C LEU A 97 -4.75 -20.43 -3.30
N ALA A 98 -5.10 -21.19 -4.34
CA ALA A 98 -4.13 -21.85 -5.21
C ALA A 98 -3.42 -20.83 -6.12
N ALA A 99 -4.15 -19.83 -6.62
CA ALA A 99 -3.56 -18.72 -7.35
C ALA A 99 -2.57 -17.93 -6.48
N PHE A 100 -2.96 -17.65 -5.24
CA PHE A 100 -2.10 -16.96 -4.29
C PHE A 100 -0.86 -17.80 -3.93
N ALA A 101 -1.04 -19.08 -3.59
CA ALA A 101 0.06 -20.02 -3.31
C ALA A 101 1.09 -20.05 -4.44
N GLY A 102 0.63 -20.17 -5.69
CA GLY A 102 1.51 -20.20 -6.86
C GLY A 102 2.31 -18.91 -7.08
N VAL A 103 1.79 -17.76 -6.66
CA VAL A 103 2.52 -16.49 -6.69
C VAL A 103 3.55 -16.42 -5.55
N LEU A 104 3.20 -16.89 -4.36
CA LEU A 104 4.12 -16.92 -3.21
C LEU A 104 5.30 -17.89 -3.41
N GLU A 105 5.11 -18.97 -4.19
CA GLU A 105 6.21 -19.84 -4.63
C GLU A 105 7.25 -19.13 -5.52
N GLN A 106 6.92 -17.94 -6.04
CA GLN A 106 7.82 -17.06 -6.80
C GLN A 106 8.01 -15.73 -6.05
N PRO A 107 8.63 -15.73 -4.85
CA PRO A 107 8.62 -14.59 -3.96
C PRO A 107 9.25 -13.34 -4.57
N GLN A 108 10.29 -13.46 -5.41
CA GLN A 108 10.90 -12.29 -6.06
C GLN A 108 9.94 -11.59 -7.02
N ARG A 109 9.12 -12.36 -7.75
CA ARG A 109 8.10 -11.81 -8.66
C ARG A 109 7.01 -11.11 -7.85
N PHE A 110 6.51 -11.76 -6.81
CA PHE A 110 5.50 -11.19 -5.93
C PHE A 110 5.99 -9.90 -5.27
N LEU A 111 7.20 -9.88 -4.72
CA LEU A 111 7.80 -8.68 -4.14
C LEU A 111 7.99 -7.55 -5.15
N GLN A 112 8.34 -7.87 -6.40
CA GLN A 112 8.41 -6.88 -7.47
C GLN A 112 7.02 -6.33 -7.81
N ASP A 113 5.98 -7.18 -7.81
CA ASP A 113 4.59 -6.74 -8.01
C ASP A 113 4.18 -5.79 -6.87
N LEU A 114 4.41 -6.14 -5.60
CA LEU A 114 4.19 -5.26 -4.44
C LEU A 114 4.98 -3.94 -4.58
N MET A 115 6.26 -4.00 -4.92
CA MET A 115 7.11 -2.82 -5.09
C MET A 115 6.62 -1.92 -6.24
N SER A 116 6.05 -2.49 -7.29
CA SER A 116 5.58 -1.75 -8.47
C SER A 116 4.15 -1.22 -8.34
N LEU A 117 3.39 -1.68 -7.34
CA LEU A 117 2.01 -1.27 -7.14
C LEU A 117 1.90 0.24 -6.94
N ARG A 118 1.18 0.90 -7.86
CA ARG A 118 0.89 2.33 -7.78
C ARG A 118 -0.50 2.54 -7.19
N ALA A 119 -0.58 2.91 -5.91
CA ALA A 119 -1.84 3.17 -5.23
C ALA A 119 -2.70 4.24 -5.95
N GLN A 120 -2.04 5.22 -6.57
CA GLN A 120 -2.68 6.28 -7.37
C GLN A 120 -3.40 5.77 -8.63
N ALA A 121 -3.06 4.57 -9.11
CA ALA A 121 -3.61 3.97 -10.31
C ALA A 121 -4.70 2.91 -10.03
N ILE A 122 -5.02 2.64 -8.77
CA ILE A 122 -6.00 1.62 -8.41
C ILE A 122 -7.42 2.14 -8.68
N PRO A 123 -8.26 1.44 -9.47
CA PRO A 123 -9.65 1.83 -9.72
C PRO A 123 -10.51 1.83 -8.45
N LYS A 124 -11.49 2.74 -8.38
CA LYS A 124 -12.38 2.91 -7.22
C LYS A 124 -13.19 1.65 -6.90
N GLU A 125 -13.53 0.88 -7.93
CA GLU A 125 -14.25 -0.38 -7.83
C GLU A 125 -13.40 -1.41 -7.07
N LYS A 126 -12.12 -1.56 -7.42
CA LYS A 126 -11.18 -2.44 -6.71
C LYS A 126 -10.96 -2.00 -5.27
N ILE A 127 -10.81 -0.70 -5.03
CA ILE A 127 -10.69 -0.14 -3.67
C ILE A 127 -11.89 -0.56 -2.82
N THR A 128 -13.11 -0.42 -3.36
CA THR A 128 -14.34 -0.76 -2.65
C THR A 128 -14.44 -2.26 -2.36
N GLN A 129 -14.13 -3.10 -3.36
CA GLN A 129 -14.17 -4.56 -3.23
C GLN A 129 -13.16 -5.06 -2.19
N VAL A 130 -11.90 -4.66 -2.29
CA VAL A 130 -10.85 -5.10 -1.37
C VAL A 130 -11.12 -4.58 0.05
N GLN A 131 -11.61 -3.36 0.20
CA GLN A 131 -11.93 -2.84 1.53
C GLN A 131 -13.09 -3.52 2.22
N TYR A 132 -14.08 -3.98 1.45
CA TYR A 132 -15.16 -4.78 2.01
C TYR A 132 -14.60 -6.08 2.62
N LEU A 133 -13.71 -6.78 1.89
CA LEU A 133 -13.02 -7.95 2.41
C LEU A 133 -12.16 -7.61 3.64
N LEU A 134 -11.45 -6.48 3.62
CA LEU A 134 -10.62 -6.06 4.75
C LEU A 134 -11.41 -5.72 6.03
N GLN A 135 -12.73 -5.54 5.98
CA GLN A 135 -13.55 -5.34 7.19
C GLN A 135 -13.75 -6.63 7.99
N GLU A 136 -13.64 -7.78 7.34
CA GLU A 136 -13.74 -9.10 7.96
C GLU A 136 -12.39 -9.54 8.58
N VAL A 137 -11.34 -8.74 8.38
CA VAL A 137 -10.02 -8.93 8.97
C VAL A 137 -9.99 -8.43 10.41
N ASP A 138 -9.62 -9.32 11.34
CA ASP A 138 -9.15 -8.90 12.65
C ASP A 138 -7.62 -8.74 12.64
N PHE A 139 -7.14 -7.50 12.47
CA PHE A 139 -5.71 -7.16 12.54
C PHE A 139 -5.13 -7.19 13.97
N GLN A 140 -5.98 -7.34 15.00
CA GLN A 140 -5.58 -7.36 16.41
C GLN A 140 -5.59 -8.76 17.01
N ALA A 141 -6.27 -9.71 16.38
CA ALA A 141 -6.18 -11.11 16.73
C ALA A 141 -4.72 -11.57 16.56
N SER A 142 -4.12 -12.07 17.64
CA SER A 142 -2.87 -12.83 17.57
C SER A 142 -3.15 -14.08 16.75
N HIS A 143 -2.86 -14.05 15.46
CA HIS A 143 -2.93 -15.22 14.60
C HIS A 143 -1.70 -16.07 14.94
N ASP A 144 -1.91 -17.20 15.61
CA ASP A 144 -0.84 -18.05 16.19
C ASP A 144 0.20 -18.60 15.19
N SER A 145 0.16 -18.25 13.90
CA SER A 145 1.28 -18.46 12.97
C SER A 145 0.96 -17.86 11.61
N ASP A 146 1.68 -16.80 11.23
CA ASP A 146 2.46 -16.67 9.98
C ASP A 146 2.74 -15.18 9.73
N GLU A 147 3.82 -14.66 10.33
CA GLU A 147 4.19 -13.24 10.30
C GLU A 147 4.28 -12.69 8.86
N VAL A 148 4.70 -13.52 7.91
CA VAL A 148 4.69 -13.20 6.47
C VAL A 148 3.29 -12.86 5.94
N LEU A 149 2.26 -13.61 6.32
CA LEU A 149 0.89 -13.36 5.87
C LEU A 149 0.33 -12.06 6.48
N ASP A 150 0.63 -11.81 7.75
CA ASP A 150 0.24 -10.58 8.43
C ASP A 150 0.89 -9.36 7.77
N LYS A 151 2.15 -9.46 7.36
CA LYS A 151 2.84 -8.38 6.64
C LYS A 151 2.26 -8.17 5.24
N VAL A 152 1.84 -9.22 4.54
CA VAL A 152 1.07 -9.08 3.30
C VAL A 152 -0.26 -8.35 3.57
N ALA A 153 -0.97 -8.70 4.64
CA ALA A 153 -2.23 -8.05 5.01
C ALA A 153 -2.04 -6.56 5.33
N VAL A 154 -1.01 -6.22 6.11
CA VAL A 154 -0.63 -4.83 6.44
C VAL A 154 -0.32 -4.06 5.15
N PHE A 155 0.47 -4.64 4.24
CA PHE A 155 0.77 -4.01 2.96
C PHE A 155 -0.49 -3.71 2.16
N VAL A 156 -1.39 -4.68 2.01
CA VAL A 156 -2.64 -4.51 1.24
C VAL A 156 -3.54 -3.46 1.86
N LYS A 157 -3.71 -3.48 3.19
CA LYS A 157 -4.48 -2.46 3.90
C LYS A 157 -3.92 -1.06 3.66
N ALA A 158 -2.61 -0.90 3.85
CA ALA A 158 -1.93 0.38 3.67
C ALA A 158 -2.02 0.87 2.22
N ALA A 159 -1.89 -0.02 1.23
CA ALA A 159 -2.09 0.30 -0.18
C ALA A 159 -3.52 0.79 -0.46
N MET A 160 -4.54 0.17 0.15
CA MET A 160 -5.93 0.63 0.02
C MET A 160 -6.17 1.98 0.70
N ASP A 161 -5.50 2.26 1.82
CA ASP A 161 -5.56 3.55 2.50
C ASP A 161 -4.90 4.67 1.65
N CYS A 162 -3.75 4.40 1.04
CA CYS A 162 -3.15 5.29 0.04
C CYS A 162 -4.08 5.53 -1.16
N ALA A 163 -4.66 4.46 -1.72
CA ALA A 163 -5.53 4.55 -2.89
C ALA A 163 -6.78 5.38 -2.62
N LYS A 164 -7.37 5.27 -1.42
CA LYS A 164 -8.46 6.15 -0.96
C LYS A 164 -8.06 7.61 -1.00
N ILE A 165 -6.89 7.94 -0.44
CA ILE A 165 -6.40 9.32 -0.39
C ILE A 165 -6.17 9.85 -1.81
N TYR A 166 -5.62 9.05 -2.73
CA TYR A 166 -5.49 9.45 -4.12
C TYR A 166 -6.84 9.65 -4.83
N CYS A 167 -7.86 8.85 -4.51
CA CYS A 167 -9.23 9.11 -4.96
C CYS A 167 -9.78 10.43 -4.42
N GLU A 168 -9.58 10.73 -3.13
CA GLU A 168 -9.97 12.03 -2.56
C GLU A 168 -9.25 13.20 -3.26
N ILE A 169 -7.95 13.08 -3.53
CA ILE A 169 -7.18 14.10 -4.26
C ILE A 169 -7.76 14.32 -5.66
N ARG A 170 -8.08 13.23 -6.39
CA ARG A 170 -8.68 13.30 -7.72
C ARG A 170 -10.05 13.97 -7.69
N ASP A 171 -10.90 13.59 -6.74
CA ASP A 171 -12.24 14.15 -6.58
C ASP A 171 -12.16 15.65 -6.27
N PHE A 172 -11.27 16.07 -5.36
CA PHE A 172 -11.08 17.48 -5.01
C PHE A 172 -10.47 18.31 -6.15
N ALA A 173 -9.54 17.76 -6.93
CA ALA A 173 -9.02 18.42 -8.12
C ALA A 173 -10.09 18.59 -9.22
N CYS A 174 -11.01 17.62 -9.33
CA CYS A 174 -12.12 17.67 -10.28
C CYS A 174 -13.06 18.85 -9.95
N VAL A 175 -13.43 19.01 -8.67
CA VAL A 175 -14.33 20.09 -8.20
C VAL A 175 -13.61 21.42 -7.91
N GLY A 176 -12.31 21.53 -8.21
CA GLY A 176 -11.53 22.77 -8.08
C GLY A 176 -11.17 23.16 -6.65
N GLN A 177 -11.18 22.21 -5.70
CA GLN A 177 -10.75 22.43 -4.32
C GLN A 177 -9.24 22.26 -4.12
N ILE A 178 -8.57 21.59 -5.06
CA ILE A 178 -7.10 21.49 -5.13
C ILE A 178 -6.68 21.96 -6.53
N ASP A 179 -5.53 22.63 -6.61
CA ASP A 179 -4.94 23.01 -7.88
C ASP A 179 -4.66 21.76 -8.75
N ARG A 180 -5.15 21.76 -9.98
CA ARG A 180 -5.05 20.60 -10.88
C ARG A 180 -3.60 20.25 -11.22
N HIS A 181 -2.72 21.23 -11.30
CA HIS A 181 -1.32 20.99 -11.62
C HIS A 181 -0.59 20.37 -10.41
N GLN A 182 -0.89 20.80 -9.19
CA GLN A 182 -0.41 20.16 -7.97
C GLN A 182 -0.94 18.72 -7.84
N ALA A 183 -2.23 18.49 -8.09
CA ALA A 183 -2.81 17.15 -8.07
C ALA A 183 -2.17 16.23 -9.12
N ALA A 184 -1.94 16.71 -10.34
CA ALA A 184 -1.26 15.96 -11.41
C ALA A 184 0.14 15.50 -11.00
N LYS A 185 0.92 16.34 -10.30
CA LYS A 185 2.26 15.96 -9.80
C LYS A 185 2.22 14.76 -8.84
N LEU A 186 1.12 14.58 -8.11
CA LEU A 186 0.93 13.47 -7.18
C LEU A 186 0.37 12.23 -7.91
N LEU A 187 -0.58 12.43 -8.82
CA LEU A 187 -1.33 11.35 -9.47
C LEU A 187 -0.61 10.73 -10.68
N ASP A 188 0.18 11.50 -11.41
CA ASP A 188 0.75 11.09 -12.70
C ASP A 188 2.20 10.57 -12.59
N GLY A 189 2.72 10.44 -11.36
CA GLY A 189 4.06 9.94 -11.10
C GLY A 189 4.25 8.51 -11.65
N PRO A 190 5.37 8.21 -12.35
CA PRO A 190 5.61 6.89 -12.93
C PRO A 190 6.00 5.85 -11.88
N GLU A 191 6.49 6.29 -10.72
CA GLU A 191 6.94 5.42 -9.63
C GLU A 191 5.86 5.24 -8.55
N SER A 192 5.95 4.13 -7.83
CA SER A 192 5.16 3.85 -6.64
C SER A 192 5.73 4.57 -5.41
N ASP A 193 4.88 4.82 -4.40
CA ASP A 193 5.27 5.55 -3.19
C ASP A 193 6.33 4.82 -2.38
N GLN A 194 6.16 3.52 -2.19
CA GLN A 194 7.11 2.64 -1.51
C GLN A 194 8.48 2.60 -2.20
N ARG A 195 8.53 2.60 -3.54
CA ARG A 195 9.81 2.66 -4.26
C ARG A 195 10.50 4.00 -4.06
N ARG A 196 9.75 5.11 -4.12
CA ARG A 196 10.29 6.46 -3.87
C ARG A 196 10.85 6.59 -2.46
N MET A 197 10.10 6.12 -1.47
CA MET A 197 10.51 6.18 -0.06
C MET A 197 11.74 5.31 0.21
N ILE A 198 11.78 4.08 -0.30
CA ILE A 198 12.95 3.20 -0.19
C ILE A 198 14.18 3.84 -0.85
N ASN A 199 14.05 4.38 -2.06
CA ASN A 199 15.17 5.06 -2.73
C ASN A 199 15.69 6.25 -1.92
N ALA A 200 14.80 7.05 -1.34
CA ALA A 200 15.16 8.18 -0.48
C ALA A 200 15.91 7.74 0.80
N MET A 201 15.53 6.60 1.38
CA MET A 201 16.24 6.04 2.55
C MET A 201 17.67 5.60 2.21
N HIS A 202 17.92 5.18 0.96
CA HIS A 202 19.26 4.77 0.51
C HIS A 202 20.14 5.95 0.12
N THR A 203 19.60 6.97 -0.54
CA THR A 203 20.35 8.19 -0.93
C THR A 203 20.66 9.10 0.26
N GLY A 204 19.93 8.96 1.37
CA GLY A 204 20.19 9.68 2.63
C GLY A 204 21.26 9.05 3.53
N ARG A 205 21.83 7.89 3.17
CA ARG A 205 22.92 7.27 3.95
C ARG A 205 24.27 7.90 3.57
N PRO A 206 25.01 8.50 4.52
CA PRO A 206 26.32 9.10 4.24
C PRO A 206 27.42 8.09 3.85
N ASP A 207 27.16 6.78 3.95
CA ASP A 207 28.10 5.70 3.65
C ASP A 207 27.69 4.84 2.43
N ALA A 208 26.86 5.37 1.52
CA ALA A 208 26.67 4.68 0.24
C ALA A 208 28.00 4.71 -0.53
N PRO A 209 28.63 3.55 -0.85
CA PRO A 209 29.80 3.55 -1.70
C PRO A 209 29.36 4.14 -3.04
N ASP A 210 30.10 5.16 -3.50
CA ASP A 210 29.94 5.70 -4.84
C ASP A 210 29.82 4.53 -5.81
N GLY A 211 28.63 4.39 -6.43
CA GLY A 211 28.42 3.41 -7.47
C GLY A 211 29.54 3.53 -8.51
N PRO A 212 29.93 2.43 -9.18
CA PRO A 212 31.12 2.43 -10.02
C PRO A 212 30.99 3.55 -11.04
N GLY A 213 31.85 4.56 -10.87
CA GLY A 213 31.98 5.65 -11.81
C GLY A 213 32.18 5.04 -13.19
N LEU A 214 31.18 5.22 -14.05
CA LEU A 214 31.34 4.95 -15.46
C LEU A 214 32.43 5.89 -15.96
N HIS A 215 33.63 5.35 -16.00
CA HIS A 215 34.79 5.89 -16.65
C HIS A 215 34.36 6.41 -18.02
N LYS A 216 34.43 7.74 -18.19
CA LYS A 216 34.68 8.33 -19.49
C LYS A 216 36.10 7.98 -19.86
N GLU A 217 36.28 7.14 -20.87
CA GLU A 217 37.50 7.06 -21.68
C GLU A 217 37.14 6.52 -23.06
N PRO A 218 37.95 6.79 -24.09
CA PRO A 218 38.34 8.10 -24.62
C PRO A 218 37.79 8.34 -26.04
#